data_AF-A0A535A2Q0-F1
#
_entry.id   AF-A0A535A2Q0-F1
#
_cell.length_a   1.000
_cell.length_b   1.000
_cell.length_c   1.000
_cell.angle_alpha   90.00
_cell.angle_beta   90.00
_cell.angle_gamma   90.00
#
_symmetry.space_group_name_H-M   'P 1'
#
loop_
_entity.id
_entity.type
_entity.pdbx_description
1 polymer ?
#
loop_
_entity_poly.entity_id
_entity_poly.type
_entity_poly.pdbx_seq_one_letter_code
_entity_poly.pdbx_strand_id
1 'polypeptide(L)'
;MTIGAVLLSAAVYAAFLLRVTLNRTAGEDPSVSAACLSVGDARWDGVLARISLNNMDPARFPAGAACQTEARIGGVTRTGIALAAVPSEGCLLIVPTTNYVFKTAMVVTPGTAAQLRIRCVDAAGVRHETQYAGKF
;
A
#
# COMPACT_ATOMS: atom_id res chain seq x y z
N MET A 1 -40.50 -37.71 -10.34
CA MET A 1 -39.65 -37.14 -11.42
C MET A 1 -40.11 -35.70 -11.58
N THR A 2 -39.38 -34.62 -11.36
CA THR A 2 -37.95 -34.33 -11.11
C THR A 2 -37.97 -32.85 -10.66
N ILE A 3 -37.40 -32.49 -9.50
CA ILE A 3 -36.24 -31.57 -9.34
C ILE A 3 -36.28 -30.36 -10.30
N GLY A 4 -36.21 -29.09 -9.89
CA GLY A 4 -35.85 -28.52 -8.60
C GLY A 4 -35.84 -26.99 -8.70
N ALA A 5 -35.84 -26.36 -7.53
CA ALA A 5 -35.72 -24.92 -7.37
C ALA A 5 -34.42 -24.39 -8.02
N VAL A 6 -34.55 -23.37 -8.86
CA VAL A 6 -33.42 -22.49 -9.24
C VAL A 6 -33.76 -21.09 -8.74
N LEU A 7 -33.68 -20.95 -7.41
CA LEU A 7 -33.37 -19.69 -6.74
C LEU A 7 -31.96 -19.90 -6.19
N LEU A 8 -31.02 -19.00 -6.53
CA LEU A 8 -29.66 -18.81 -5.95
C LEU A 8 -28.58 -18.70 -7.04
N SER A 9 -28.55 -17.59 -7.79
CA SER A 9 -27.32 -17.21 -8.52
C SER A 9 -26.98 -15.72 -8.48
N ALA A 10 -27.86 -14.87 -7.95
CA ALA A 10 -27.58 -13.44 -7.81
C ALA A 10 -26.79 -13.08 -6.53
N ALA A 11 -26.48 -14.04 -5.65
CA ALA A 11 -25.89 -13.79 -4.33
C ALA A 11 -24.37 -14.10 -4.20
N VAL A 12 -23.65 -14.39 -5.29
CA VAL A 12 -22.24 -14.85 -5.20
C VAL A 12 -21.20 -13.77 -5.56
N TYR A 13 -21.60 -12.56 -5.94
CA TYR A 13 -20.66 -11.45 -6.23
C TYR A 13 -20.75 -10.28 -5.26
N ALA A 14 -21.07 -10.55 -3.99
CA ALA A 14 -20.55 -9.69 -2.93
C ALA A 14 -19.06 -10.02 -2.79
N ALA A 15 -18.25 -9.58 -3.78
CA ALA A 15 -16.79 -9.61 -3.65
C ALA A 15 -16.47 -8.86 -2.35
N PHE A 16 -15.94 -9.59 -1.36
CA PHE A 16 -15.66 -9.03 -0.06
C PHE A 16 -14.52 -8.03 -0.24
N LEU A 17 -14.85 -6.74 -0.37
CA LEU A 17 -13.87 -5.68 -0.55
C LEU A 17 -13.14 -5.50 0.78
N LEU A 18 -11.91 -6.00 0.88
CA LEU A 18 -11.10 -5.84 2.08
C LEU A 18 -10.31 -4.54 1.98
N ARG A 19 -10.32 -3.75 3.06
CA ARG A 19 -9.54 -2.53 3.18
C ARG A 19 -9.02 -2.40 4.60
N VAL A 20 -7.73 -2.16 4.72
CA VAL A 20 -7.08 -1.92 6.01
C VAL A 20 -6.10 -0.75 5.90
N THR A 21 -6.05 0.07 6.94
CA THR A 21 -4.99 1.06 7.14
C THR A 21 -3.76 0.34 7.68
N LEU A 22 -2.61 0.58 7.07
CA LEU A 22 -1.34 0.04 7.57
C LEU A 22 -0.79 0.98 8.65
N ASN A 23 -0.36 0.40 9.75
CA ASN A 23 0.27 1.15 10.83
C ASN A 23 1.78 1.14 10.64
N ARG A 24 2.44 2.27 10.91
CA ARG A 24 3.90 2.32 10.97
C ARG A 24 4.36 1.47 12.15
N THR A 25 5.20 0.49 11.88
CA THR A 25 5.71 -0.46 12.89
C THR A 25 7.17 -0.23 13.24
N ALA A 26 7.95 0.39 12.35
CA ALA A 26 9.34 0.77 12.60
C ALA A 26 9.80 1.87 11.64
N GLY A 27 10.96 2.47 11.96
CA GLY A 27 11.58 3.50 11.13
C GLY A 27 11.00 4.89 11.35
N GLU A 28 11.39 5.82 10.50
CA GLU A 28 10.97 7.21 10.56
C GLU A 28 9.55 7.43 10.02
N ASP A 29 8.96 8.55 10.43
CA ASP A 29 7.71 9.03 9.85
C ASP A 29 7.97 9.64 8.47
N PRO A 30 7.48 9.06 7.37
CA PRO A 30 7.80 9.53 6.04
C PRO A 30 6.96 10.74 5.61
N SER A 31 6.03 11.24 6.44
CA SER A 31 5.13 12.35 6.09
C SER A 31 5.88 13.60 5.60
N VAL A 32 5.43 14.20 4.51
CA VAL A 32 6.01 15.46 3.98
C VAL A 32 5.85 16.63 4.95
N SER A 33 4.78 16.64 5.77
CA SER A 33 4.61 17.59 6.87
C SER A 33 3.56 17.10 7.86
N ALA A 34 3.44 17.77 9.02
CA ALA A 34 2.38 17.50 9.98
C ALA A 34 0.96 17.77 9.41
N ALA A 35 0.83 18.64 8.41
CA ALA A 35 -0.43 18.94 7.73
C ALA A 35 -0.72 17.99 6.54
N CYS A 36 0.22 17.11 6.22
CA CYS A 36 0.14 16.20 5.08
C CYS A 36 0.77 14.86 5.46
N LEU A 37 -0.02 14.07 6.19
CA LEU A 37 0.44 12.81 6.77
C LEU A 37 0.55 11.73 5.71
N SER A 38 1.57 10.89 5.88
CA SER A 38 1.72 9.68 5.11
C SER A 38 0.74 8.61 5.58
N VAL A 39 -0.02 8.05 4.64
CA VAL A 39 -1.05 7.06 4.91
C VAL A 39 -0.73 5.79 4.15
N GLY A 40 -0.54 4.70 4.89
CA GLY A 40 -0.41 3.36 4.34
C GLY A 40 -1.77 2.68 4.25
N ASP A 41 -2.07 2.05 3.13
CA ASP A 41 -3.30 1.29 2.94
C ASP A 41 -3.08 0.00 2.16
N ALA A 42 -3.88 -1.02 2.49
CA ALA A 42 -3.98 -2.23 1.70
C ALA A 42 -5.44 -2.49 1.33
N ARG A 43 -5.67 -2.86 0.06
CA ARG A 43 -7.01 -3.09 -0.50
C ARG A 43 -7.06 -4.35 -1.34
N TRP A 44 -8.20 -5.04 -1.32
CA TRP A 44 -8.50 -6.13 -2.23
C TRP A 44 -9.88 -5.92 -2.82
N ASP A 45 -9.97 -5.96 -4.16
CA ASP A 45 -11.21 -5.69 -4.89
C ASP A 45 -11.95 -6.96 -5.34
N GLY A 46 -11.53 -8.12 -4.85
CA GLY A 46 -11.99 -9.44 -5.31
C GLY A 46 -11.05 -10.10 -6.32
N VAL A 47 -10.13 -9.33 -6.94
CA VAL A 47 -9.18 -9.84 -7.94
C VAL A 47 -7.75 -9.37 -7.65
N LEU A 48 -7.57 -8.07 -7.43
CA LEU A 48 -6.28 -7.42 -7.22
C LEU A 48 -6.14 -7.00 -5.76
N ALA A 49 -5.04 -7.44 -5.15
CA ALA A 49 -4.57 -6.92 -3.90
C ALA A 49 -3.59 -5.76 -4.16
N ARG A 50 -3.71 -4.69 -3.38
CA ARG A 50 -2.88 -3.48 -3.45
C ARG A 50 -2.31 -3.17 -2.08
N ILE A 51 -1.06 -2.73 -2.04
CA ILE A 51 -0.49 -1.96 -0.93
C ILE A 51 -0.07 -0.60 -1.48
N SER A 52 -0.36 0.47 -0.77
CA SER A 52 0.19 1.79 -1.03
C SER A 52 0.64 2.52 0.24
N LEU A 53 1.54 3.49 0.03
CA LEU A 53 1.95 4.47 1.03
C LEU A 53 2.06 5.81 0.32
N ASN A 54 1.25 6.77 0.76
CA ASN A 54 1.11 8.07 0.10
C ASN A 54 1.81 9.19 0.88
N ASN A 55 1.92 10.37 0.25
CA ASN A 55 2.34 11.64 0.88
C ASN A 55 3.71 11.58 1.57
N MET A 56 4.65 10.80 1.00
CA MET A 56 6.00 10.74 1.55
C MET A 56 6.80 11.97 1.14
N ASP A 57 7.70 12.39 2.02
CA ASP A 57 8.65 13.48 1.80
C ASP A 57 9.66 13.11 0.70
N PRO A 58 9.66 13.79 -0.47
CA PRO A 58 10.57 13.49 -1.57
C PRO A 58 12.05 13.69 -1.22
N ALA A 59 12.37 14.53 -0.24
CA ALA A 59 13.76 14.77 0.17
C ALA A 59 14.37 13.53 0.84
N ARG A 60 13.54 12.78 1.59
CA ARG A 60 13.95 11.58 2.35
C ARG A 60 13.66 10.29 1.59
N PHE A 61 12.56 10.28 0.84
CA PHE A 61 12.06 9.15 0.05
C PHE A 61 11.93 9.56 -1.43
N PRO A 62 13.06 9.75 -2.15
CA PRO A 62 13.03 10.25 -3.52
C PRO A 62 12.42 9.27 -4.51
N ALA A 63 11.87 9.81 -5.61
CA ALA A 63 11.32 9.02 -6.70
C ALA A 63 12.41 8.25 -7.49
N GLY A 64 12.00 7.19 -8.18
CA GLY A 64 12.88 6.39 -9.02
C GLY A 64 13.49 5.17 -8.31
N ALA A 65 14.60 4.67 -8.86
CA ALA A 65 15.20 3.39 -8.46
C ALA A 65 16.18 3.46 -7.27
N ALA A 66 16.35 4.64 -6.65
CA ALA A 66 17.29 4.83 -5.54
C ALA A 66 16.85 4.09 -4.25
N CYS A 67 15.56 3.85 -4.09
CA CYS A 67 15.01 3.21 -2.90
C CYS A 67 14.92 1.69 -3.05
N GLN A 68 15.37 0.98 -2.01
CA GLN A 68 15.07 -0.43 -1.81
C GLN A 68 13.68 -0.56 -1.19
N THR A 69 12.72 -1.00 -1.99
CA THR A 69 11.36 -1.28 -1.53
C THR A 69 11.11 -2.78 -1.45
N GLU A 70 10.34 -3.22 -0.47
CA GLU A 70 9.81 -4.56 -0.34
C GLU A 70 8.35 -4.47 0.11
N ALA A 71 7.43 -5.11 -0.60
CA ALA A 71 6.05 -5.28 -0.17
C ALA A 71 5.67 -6.76 -0.14
N ARG A 72 4.85 -7.11 0.83
CA ARG A 72 4.37 -8.47 1.03
C ARG A 72 2.87 -8.46 1.31
N ILE A 73 2.13 -9.28 0.57
CA ILE A 73 0.72 -9.59 0.82
C ILE A 73 0.60 -11.11 0.95
N GLY A 74 0.32 -11.60 2.16
CA GLY A 74 0.31 -13.03 2.46
C GLY A 74 1.64 -13.70 2.09
N GLY A 75 1.59 -14.63 1.13
CA GLY A 75 2.77 -15.33 0.60
C GLY A 75 3.47 -14.64 -0.59
N VAL A 76 2.91 -13.54 -1.12
CA VAL A 76 3.47 -12.84 -2.27
C VAL A 76 4.39 -11.72 -1.81
N THR A 77 5.66 -11.79 -2.17
CA THR A 77 6.64 -10.72 -1.95
C THR A 77 7.07 -10.11 -3.28
N ARG A 78 7.24 -8.78 -3.31
CA ARG A 78 7.83 -8.03 -4.42
C ARG A 78 8.82 -7.01 -3.91
N THR A 79 9.89 -6.83 -4.67
CA THR A 79 10.96 -5.87 -4.39
C THR A 79 11.21 -4.96 -5.59
N GLY A 80 11.88 -3.83 -5.35
CA GLY A 80 12.34 -2.94 -6.43
C GLY A 80 11.26 -2.17 -7.17
N ILE A 81 10.10 -1.93 -6.54
CA ILE A 81 9.06 -1.06 -7.10
C ILE A 81 9.44 0.39 -6.79
N ALA A 82 9.70 1.16 -7.85
CA ALA A 82 10.09 2.55 -7.74
C ALA A 82 9.00 3.41 -7.07
N LEU A 83 9.44 4.41 -6.29
CA LEU A 83 8.55 5.45 -5.80
C LEU A 83 8.21 6.40 -6.94
N ALA A 84 6.96 6.87 -6.99
CA ALA A 84 6.48 7.81 -8.00
C ALA A 84 6.34 9.21 -7.40
N ALA A 85 6.89 10.22 -8.08
CA ALA A 85 6.62 11.62 -7.77
C ALA A 85 5.19 11.96 -8.18
N VAL A 86 4.39 12.45 -7.24
CA VAL A 86 2.97 12.79 -7.46
C VAL A 86 2.58 13.97 -6.58
N PRO A 87 1.51 14.72 -6.92
CA PRO A 87 0.93 15.69 -6.01
C PRO A 87 0.36 15.01 -4.76
N SER A 88 0.44 15.67 -3.61
CA SER A 88 -0.13 15.19 -2.35
C SER A 88 -1.64 14.97 -2.43
N GLU A 89 -2.13 13.93 -1.73
CA GLU A 89 -3.55 13.57 -1.65
C GLU A 89 -4.09 13.84 -0.24
N GLY A 90 -5.25 14.52 -0.14
CA GLY A 90 -5.94 14.75 1.14
C GLY A 90 -5.28 15.76 2.08
N CYS A 91 -4.30 16.51 1.61
CA CYS A 91 -3.60 17.56 2.36
C CYS A 91 -4.26 18.93 2.15
N LEU A 92 -4.12 19.86 3.11
CA LEU A 92 -4.72 21.21 3.03
C LEU A 92 -4.23 22.01 1.81
N LEU A 93 -2.96 21.84 1.44
CA LEU A 93 -2.35 22.41 0.25
C LEU A 93 -1.75 21.29 -0.59
N ILE A 94 -1.85 21.43 -1.91
CA ILE A 94 -1.22 20.51 -2.85
C ILE A 94 0.29 20.79 -2.87
N VAL A 95 1.09 19.80 -2.45
CA VAL A 95 2.55 19.87 -2.45
C VAL A 95 3.16 18.66 -3.17
N PRO A 96 4.40 18.75 -3.67
CA PRO A 96 5.09 17.59 -4.23
C PRO A 96 5.34 16.51 -3.17
N THR A 97 4.99 15.27 -3.49
CA THR A 97 5.23 14.10 -2.63
C THR A 97 5.72 12.91 -3.44
N THR A 98 6.13 11.85 -2.76
CA THR A 98 6.34 10.54 -3.38
C THR A 98 5.38 9.51 -2.82
N ASN A 99 4.93 8.59 -3.68
CA ASN A 99 4.03 7.51 -3.31
C ASN A 99 4.61 6.16 -3.74
N TYR A 100 4.30 5.13 -2.93
CA TYR A 100 4.53 3.74 -3.25
C TYR A 100 3.21 3.07 -3.63
N VAL A 101 3.19 2.26 -4.70
CA VAL A 101 2.04 1.44 -5.06
C VAL A 101 2.50 0.08 -5.59
N PHE A 102 2.08 -0.99 -4.94
CA PHE A 102 2.22 -2.36 -5.41
C PHE A 102 0.83 -2.97 -5.64
N LYS A 103 0.66 -3.69 -6.75
CA LYS A 103 -0.55 -4.45 -7.05
C LYS A 103 -0.21 -5.86 -7.52
N THR A 104 -1.00 -6.85 -7.12
CA THR A 104 -0.87 -8.24 -7.57
C THR A 104 -2.23 -8.91 -7.63
N ALA A 105 -2.43 -9.79 -8.62
CA ALA A 105 -3.59 -10.67 -8.64
C ALA A 105 -3.42 -11.77 -7.60
N MET A 106 -4.35 -11.86 -6.65
CA MET A 106 -4.41 -12.94 -5.68
C MET A 106 -5.76 -12.94 -4.94
N VAL A 107 -6.10 -14.06 -4.32
CA VAL A 107 -7.19 -14.13 -3.35
C VAL A 107 -6.66 -13.67 -1.99
N VAL A 108 -7.42 -12.82 -1.31
CA VAL A 108 -7.12 -12.34 0.04
C VAL A 108 -8.28 -12.72 0.95
N THR A 109 -7.98 -13.33 2.08
CA THR A 109 -8.96 -13.59 3.15
C THR A 109 -8.73 -12.64 4.32
N PRO A 110 -9.76 -12.34 5.14
CA PRO A 110 -9.57 -11.64 6.40
C PRO A 110 -8.45 -12.27 7.24
N GLY A 111 -7.63 -11.44 7.88
CA GLY A 111 -6.45 -11.83 8.65
C GLY A 111 -5.17 -11.98 7.83
N THR A 112 -5.22 -11.92 6.49
CA THR A 112 -4.03 -11.98 5.63
C THR A 112 -3.10 -10.81 5.94
N ALA A 113 -1.80 -11.09 6.14
CA ALA A 113 -0.83 -10.04 6.44
C ALA A 113 -0.52 -9.16 5.22
N ALA A 114 -0.40 -7.86 5.46
CA ALA A 114 0.10 -6.86 4.51
C ALA A 114 1.27 -6.11 5.15
N GLN A 115 2.41 -6.05 4.46
CA GLN A 115 3.65 -5.44 4.96
C GLN A 115 4.34 -4.65 3.86
N LEU A 116 4.97 -3.56 4.25
CA LEU A 116 5.76 -2.69 3.39
C LEU A 116 7.01 -2.24 4.14
N ARG A 117 8.14 -2.27 3.45
CA ARG A 117 9.41 -1.70 3.91
C ARG A 117 10.01 -0.89 2.78
N ILE A 118 10.42 0.35 3.09
CA ILE A 118 11.10 1.24 2.16
C ILE A 118 12.38 1.71 2.82
N ARG A 119 13.49 1.61 2.10
CA ARG A 119 14.78 2.15 2.51
C ARG A 119 15.34 2.98 1.38
N CYS A 120 15.71 4.22 1.67
CA CYS A 120 16.28 5.14 0.70
C CYS A 120 17.58 5.71 1.24
N VAL A 121 18.39 6.22 0.33
CA VAL A 121 19.51 7.10 0.66
C VAL A 121 19.23 8.42 -0.05
N ASP A 122 19.24 9.53 0.69
CA ASP A 122 19.02 10.85 0.13
C ASP A 122 20.25 11.35 -0.65
N ALA A 123 20.13 12.53 -1.26
CA ALA A 123 21.23 13.14 -2.02
C ALA A 123 22.46 13.48 -1.16
N ALA A 124 22.30 13.57 0.17
CA ALA A 124 23.38 13.83 1.12
C ALA A 124 24.01 12.54 1.68
N GLY A 125 23.54 11.36 1.28
CA GLY A 125 24.03 10.07 1.76
C GLY A 125 23.39 9.60 3.07
N VAL A 126 22.36 10.28 3.56
CA VAL A 126 21.62 9.90 4.77
C VAL A 126 20.64 8.78 4.44
N ARG A 127 20.65 7.74 5.28
CA ARG A 127 19.74 6.60 5.13
C ARG A 127 18.42 6.88 5.82
N HIS A 128 17.33 6.71 5.07
CA HIS A 128 15.96 6.80 5.54
C HIS A 128 15.28 5.45 5.42
N GLU A 129 14.49 5.08 6.42
CA GLU A 129 13.78 3.80 6.43
C GLU A 129 12.43 3.92 7.12
N THR A 130 11.41 3.31 6.52
CA THR A 130 10.08 3.20 7.13
C THR A 130 9.47 1.83 6.88
N GLN A 131 8.70 1.34 7.86
CA GLN A 131 8.05 0.04 7.81
C GLN A 131 6.59 0.15 8.26
N TYR A 132 5.70 -0.48 7.50
CA TYR A 132 4.27 -0.49 7.73
C TYR A 132 3.73 -1.91 7.70
N ALA A 133 2.77 -2.20 8.57
CA ALA A 133 2.09 -3.50 8.58
C ALA A 133 0.62 -3.39 9.00
N GLY A 134 -0.15 -4.37 8.54
CA GLY A 134 -1.55 -4.56 8.89
C GLY A 134 -2.04 -5.96 8.53
N LYS A 135 -3.32 -6.21 8.75
CA LYS A 135 -4.00 -7.44 8.35
C LYS A 135 -5.32 -7.07 7.68
N PHE A 136 -5.59 -7.64 6.51
CA PHE A 136 -6.85 -7.44 5.79
C PHE A 136 -8.06 -7.85 6.62
#